data_AF-A0A4V1SZS6-F1
#
_entry.id   AF-A0A4V1SZS6-F1
#
_cell.length_a   1.000
_cell.length_b   1.000
_cell.length_c   1.000
_cell.angle_alpha   90.00
_cell.angle_beta   90.00
_cell.angle_gamma   90.00
#
_symmetry.space_group_name_H-M   'P 1'
#
loop_
_entity.id
_entity.type
_entity.pdbx_description
1 polymer ?
#
loop_
_entity_poly.entity_id
_entity_poly.type
_entity_poly.pdbx_seq_one_letter_code
_entity_poly.pdbx_strand_id
1 'polypeptide(L)'
;MGYASSNPPKVKTRFTVLALYENGGHHVAYSKAARIWLDKLAADSNFKINYITQPKQITEKLLAKYQLFIQLDYPPYGWGKPAEAAFQHYIEQGKGGWIGFHHASLLGE
;
A
#
# COMPACT_ATOMS: atom_id res chain seq x y z
N MET A 1 -46.05 0.05 16.16
CA MET A 1 -44.65 0.38 16.50
C MET A 1 -43.74 -0.37 15.56
N GLY A 2 -43.15 0.30 14.56
CA GLY A 2 -42.19 -0.31 13.64
C GLY A 2 -40.80 0.23 13.94
N TYR A 3 -39.87 -0.64 14.28
CA TYR A 3 -38.46 -0.28 14.45
C TYR A 3 -37.86 -0.05 13.05
N ALA A 4 -37.57 1.21 12.72
CA ALA A 4 -36.79 1.53 11.54
C ALA A 4 -35.36 1.03 11.76
N SER A 5 -34.92 0.08 10.93
CA SER A 5 -33.52 -0.34 10.87
C SER A 5 -32.69 0.79 10.27
N SER A 6 -32.10 1.65 11.10
CA SER A 6 -31.14 2.65 10.65
C SER A 6 -29.83 1.95 10.29
N ASN A 7 -29.45 1.96 9.01
CA ASN A 7 -28.10 1.57 8.60
C ASN A 7 -27.07 2.44 9.34
N PRO A 8 -25.98 1.87 9.88
CA PRO A 8 -24.94 2.66 10.53
C PRO A 8 -24.35 3.65 9.52
N PRO A 9 -23.97 4.87 9.98
CA PRO A 9 -23.43 5.91 9.10
C PRO A 9 -22.16 5.40 8.42
N LYS A 10 -22.10 5.60 7.09
CA LYS A 10 -20.93 5.23 6.28
C LYS A 10 -19.76 6.13 6.67
N VAL A 11 -18.83 5.61 7.47
CA VAL A 11 -17.64 6.35 7.90
C VAL A 11 -16.83 6.74 6.66
N LYS A 12 -16.62 8.04 6.48
CA LYS A 12 -15.88 8.59 5.34
C LYS A 12 -14.39 8.27 5.51
N THR A 13 -13.82 7.54 4.55
CA THR A 13 -12.39 7.23 4.52
C THR A 13 -11.55 8.52 4.47
N ARG A 14 -10.56 8.64 5.36
CA ARG A 14 -9.69 9.82 5.48
C ARG A 14 -8.69 9.91 4.33
N PHE A 15 -8.07 8.79 4.01
CA PHE A 15 -7.11 8.65 2.92
C PHE A 15 -7.00 7.17 2.52
N THR A 16 -6.31 6.93 1.42
CA THR A 16 -6.13 5.59 0.85
C THR A 16 -4.64 5.26 0.70
N VAL A 17 -4.31 4.00 0.95
CA VAL A 17 -2.97 3.46 1.00
C VAL A 17 -2.85 2.31 0.00
N LEU A 18 -1.73 2.26 -0.72
CA LEU A 18 -1.34 1.11 -1.52
C LEU A 18 -0.13 0.46 -0.85
N ALA A 19 -0.21 -0.83 -0.57
CA ALA A 19 0.92 -1.60 -0.02
C ALA A 19 1.41 -2.65 -1.02
N LEU A 20 2.72 -2.64 -1.30
CA LEU A 20 3.43 -3.66 -2.04
C LEU A 20 4.10 -4.63 -1.07
N TYR A 21 3.95 -5.93 -1.31
CA TYR A 21 4.63 -6.96 -0.54
C TYR A 21 5.00 -8.16 -1.39
N GLU A 22 6.05 -8.89 -0.99
CA GLU A 22 6.49 -10.11 -1.65
C GLU A 22 5.59 -11.28 -1.25
N ASN A 23 4.86 -11.85 -2.21
CA ASN A 23 3.98 -13.00 -1.97
C ASN A 23 4.71 -14.33 -2.22
N GLY A 24 5.96 -14.41 -1.77
CA GLY A 24 6.90 -15.51 -1.97
C GLY A 24 8.20 -15.26 -1.20
N GLY A 25 9.15 -16.18 -1.32
CA GLY A 25 10.48 -16.01 -0.73
C GLY A 25 10.53 -16.14 0.80
N HIS A 26 11.56 -15.57 1.41
CA HIS A 26 11.88 -15.75 2.84
C HIS A 26 11.05 -14.86 3.78
N HIS A 27 10.30 -13.87 3.27
CA HIS A 27 9.63 -12.85 4.09
C HIS A 27 8.12 -13.01 4.20
N VAL A 28 7.55 -14.10 3.66
CA VAL A 28 6.09 -14.38 3.69
C VAL A 28 5.49 -14.31 5.10
N ALA A 29 6.21 -14.77 6.13
CA ALA A 29 5.73 -14.71 7.51
C ALA A 29 5.59 -13.26 8.01
N TYR A 30 6.54 -12.39 7.67
CA TYR A 30 6.50 -10.96 7.98
C TYR A 30 5.32 -10.30 7.25
N SER A 31 5.23 -10.47 5.93
CA SER A 31 4.14 -9.90 5.13
C SER A 31 2.76 -10.36 5.60
N LYS A 32 2.60 -11.64 5.95
CA LYS A 32 1.35 -12.17 6.50
C LYS A 32 0.94 -11.47 7.80
N ALA A 33 1.88 -11.29 8.73
CA ALA A 33 1.63 -10.59 9.99
C ALA A 33 1.36 -9.09 9.78
N ALA A 34 2.15 -8.44 8.92
CA ALA A 34 2.03 -7.02 8.61
C ALA A 34 0.65 -6.68 8.03
N ARG A 35 0.13 -7.47 7.08
CA ARG A 35 -1.22 -7.25 6.52
C ARG A 35 -2.32 -7.34 7.58
N ILE A 36 -2.27 -8.34 8.46
CA ILE A 36 -3.26 -8.47 9.55
C ILE A 36 -3.23 -7.25 10.46
N TRP A 37 -2.04 -6.75 10.78
CA TRP A 37 -1.90 -5.56 11.62
C TRP A 37 -2.36 -4.28 10.89
N LEU A 38 -1.98 -4.10 9.62
CA LEU A 38 -2.37 -2.95 8.81
C LEU A 38 -3.89 -2.89 8.55
N ASP A 39 -4.54 -4.03 8.35
CA ASP A 39 -6.00 -4.09 8.18
C ASP A 39 -6.73 -3.64 9.45
N LYS A 40 -6.24 -4.04 10.63
CA LYS A 40 -6.75 -3.56 11.92
C LYS A 40 -6.54 -2.06 12.08
N LEU A 41 -5.31 -1.59 11.83
CA LEU A 41 -4.98 -0.17 11.91
C LEU A 41 -5.83 0.67 10.96
N ALA A 42 -6.09 0.18 9.75
CA ALA A 42 -6.94 0.84 8.75
C ALA A 42 -8.37 1.02 9.24
N ALA A 43 -8.94 -0.03 9.85
CA ALA A 43 -10.26 0.02 10.47
C ALA A 43 -10.30 0.99 11.67
N ASP A 44 -9.31 0.93 12.56
CA ASP A 44 -9.25 1.76 13.77
C ASP A 44 -9.03 3.25 13.44
N SER A 45 -8.27 3.53 12.38
CA SER A 45 -7.83 4.89 12.02
C SER A 45 -8.59 5.50 10.82
N ASN A 46 -9.62 4.81 10.31
CA ASN A 46 -10.48 5.25 9.21
C ASN A 46 -9.74 5.56 7.89
N PHE A 47 -8.74 4.75 7.52
CA PHE A 47 -8.18 4.77 6.17
C PHE A 47 -8.47 3.46 5.44
N LYS A 48 -8.29 3.45 4.12
CA LYS A 48 -8.43 2.24 3.32
C LYS A 48 -7.06 1.81 2.82
N ILE A 49 -6.74 0.54 2.95
CA ILE A 49 -5.52 -0.05 2.38
C ILE A 49 -5.89 -1.07 1.31
N ASN A 50 -5.19 -1.01 0.18
CA ASN A 50 -5.22 -2.03 -0.86
C ASN A 50 -3.82 -2.61 -1.00
N TYR A 51 -3.72 -3.87 -1.41
CA TYR A 51 -2.44 -4.55 -1.55
C TYR A 51 -2.18 -5.01 -2.98
N ILE A 52 -0.93 -4.94 -3.41
CA ILE A 52 -0.42 -5.53 -4.64
C ILE A 52 0.80 -6.39 -4.34
N THR A 53 1.07 -7.37 -5.19
CA THR A 53 2.18 -8.33 -5.03
C THR A 53 3.09 -8.37 -6.24
N GLN A 54 2.81 -7.55 -7.25
CA GLN A 54 3.54 -7.52 -8.51
C GLN A 54 3.87 -6.08 -8.86
N PRO A 55 5.15 -5.68 -8.86
CA PRO A 55 5.57 -4.31 -9.15
C PRO A 55 5.08 -3.77 -10.50
N LYS A 56 4.87 -4.62 -11.50
CA LYS A 56 4.30 -4.21 -12.81
C LYS A 56 2.93 -3.52 -12.73
N GLN A 57 2.22 -3.63 -11.61
CA GLN A 57 0.97 -2.91 -11.37
C GLN A 57 1.20 -1.44 -11.02
N ILE A 58 2.40 -1.08 -10.56
CA ILE A 58 2.78 0.28 -10.20
C ILE A 58 2.83 1.10 -11.48
N THR A 59 1.85 1.98 -11.62
CA THR A 59 1.70 2.93 -12.72
C THR A 59 1.27 4.26 -12.13
N GLU A 60 1.54 5.36 -12.82
CA GLU A 60 1.10 6.69 -12.35
C GLU A 60 -0.41 6.75 -12.13
N LYS A 61 -1.19 6.14 -13.04
CA LYS A 61 -2.65 6.07 -12.94
C LYS A 61 -3.10 5.30 -11.70
N LEU A 62 -2.37 4.27 -11.29
CA LEU A 62 -2.66 3.56 -10.05
C LEU A 62 -2.28 4.43 -8.85
N LEU A 63 -1.05 4.96 -8.81
CA LEU A 63 -0.52 5.73 -7.69
C LEU A 63 -1.30 7.02 -7.42
N ALA A 64 -1.84 7.68 -8.46
CA ALA A 64 -2.66 8.90 -8.32
C ALA A 64 -3.92 8.71 -7.45
N LYS A 65 -4.33 7.47 -7.20
CA LYS A 65 -5.47 7.16 -6.32
C LYS A 65 -5.10 7.15 -4.84
N TYR A 66 -3.81 7.02 -4.50
CA TYR A 66 -3.34 6.73 -3.16
C TYR A 66 -2.46 7.85 -2.60
N GLN A 67 -2.71 8.22 -1.35
CA GLN A 67 -1.97 9.27 -0.66
C GLN A 67 -0.69 8.74 0.00
N LEU A 68 -0.59 7.42 0.17
CA LEU A 68 0.56 6.74 0.76
C LEU A 68 0.84 5.44 0.02
N PHE A 69 2.11 5.23 -0.32
CA PHE A 69 2.65 3.96 -0.80
C PHE A 69 3.47 3.30 0.32
N ILE A 70 3.14 2.08 0.70
CA ILE A 70 3.90 1.28 1.68
C ILE A 70 4.62 0.15 0.94
N GLN A 71 5.91 0.01 1.15
CA GLN A 71 6.72 -1.09 0.62
C GLN A 71 7.18 -1.96 1.79
N LEU A 72 6.56 -3.15 1.94
CA LEU A 72 6.79 -4.03 3.09
C LEU A 72 8.14 -4.75 3.01
N ASP A 73 8.32 -5.65 2.06
CA ASP A 73 9.51 -6.51 1.97
C ASP A 73 9.92 -6.79 0.52
N TYR A 74 9.32 -6.09 -0.45
CA TYR A 74 9.64 -6.28 -1.85
C TYR A 74 10.82 -5.37 -2.23
N PRO A 75 11.99 -5.91 -2.63
CA PRO A 75 13.12 -5.08 -3.05
C PRO A 75 12.81 -4.32 -4.36
N PRO A 76 13.32 -3.11 -4.57
CA PRO A 76 13.06 -2.36 -5.80
C PRO A 76 13.70 -3.01 -7.06
N TYR A 77 14.68 -3.90 -6.89
CA TYR A 77 15.30 -4.64 -7.99
C TYR A 77 14.27 -5.48 -8.75
N GLY A 78 14.19 -5.24 -10.06
CA GLY A 78 13.29 -5.99 -10.93
C GLY A 78 11.86 -5.43 -10.98
N TRP A 79 11.60 -4.25 -10.40
CA TRP A 79 10.32 -3.55 -10.65
C TRP A 79 10.14 -3.24 -12.14
N GLY A 80 11.25 -2.97 -12.83
CA GLY A 80 11.28 -2.62 -14.23
C GLY A 80 11.09 -1.12 -14.41
N LYS A 81 11.72 -0.60 -15.45
CA LYS A 81 11.79 0.85 -15.72
C LYS A 81 10.44 1.59 -15.64
N PRO A 82 9.30 1.05 -16.14
CA PRO A 82 8.02 1.76 -16.03
C PRO A 82 7.53 1.94 -14.59
N ALA A 83 7.66 0.91 -13.75
CA ALA A 83 7.24 0.97 -12.35
C ALA A 83 8.17 1.87 -11.53
N GLU A 84 9.47 1.79 -11.77
CA GLU A 84 10.48 2.68 -11.19
C GLU A 84 10.20 4.14 -11.53
N ALA A 85 10.00 4.47 -12.82
CA ALA A 85 9.69 5.83 -13.27
C ALA A 85 8.37 6.35 -12.67
N ALA A 86 7.32 5.51 -12.63
CA ALA A 86 6.04 5.90 -12.02
C ALA A 86 6.18 6.19 -10.52
N PHE A 87 6.98 5.40 -9.80
CA PHE A 87 7.25 5.60 -8.38
C PHE A 87 8.12 6.86 -8.14
N GLN A 88 9.19 7.06 -8.91
CA GLN A 88 10.01 8.27 -8.85
C GLN A 88 9.15 9.52 -9.06
N HIS A 89 8.33 9.55 -10.12
CA HIS A 89 7.43 10.66 -10.40
C HIS A 89 6.40 10.88 -9.29
N TYR A 90 5.93 9.82 -8.62
CA TYR A 90 5.03 9.94 -7.47
C TYR A 90 5.68 10.66 -6.27
N ILE A 91 6.94 10.32 -5.96
CA ILE A 91 7.68 10.90 -4.84
C ILE A 91 8.17 12.31 -5.17
N GLU A 92 8.84 12.50 -6.31
CA GLU A 92 9.47 13.78 -6.68
C GLU A 92 8.47 14.92 -6.88
N GLN A 93 7.25 14.60 -7.33
CA GLN A 93 6.17 15.58 -7.49
C GLN A 93 5.34 15.79 -6.22
N GLY A 94 5.69 15.14 -5.11
CA GLY A 94 4.96 15.28 -3.85
C GLY A 94 3.51 14.77 -3.92
N LYS A 95 3.22 13.79 -4.80
CA LYS A 95 1.84 13.26 -4.99
C LYS A 95 1.37 12.41 -3.81
N GLY A 96 2.29 11.94 -2.98
CA GLY A 96 2.00 11.28 -1.71
C GLY A 96 3.24 10.86 -0.94
N GLY A 97 3.04 10.11 0.14
CA GLY A 97 4.11 9.66 1.03
C GLY A 97 4.61 8.25 0.70
N TRP A 98 5.78 7.92 1.25
CA TRP A 98 6.34 6.58 1.19
C TRP A 98 6.79 6.10 2.57
N ILE A 99 6.51 4.84 2.87
CA ILE A 99 7.08 4.11 4.00
C ILE A 99 7.67 2.81 3.47
N GLY A 100 8.98 2.62 3.64
CA GLY A 100 9.68 1.39 3.31
C GLY A 100 10.11 0.64 4.57
N PHE A 101 10.01 -0.69 4.55
CA PHE A 101 10.53 -1.56 5.59
C PHE A 101 11.58 -2.51 5.04
N HIS A 102 12.61 -2.80 5.85
CA HIS A 102 13.56 -3.89 5.64
C HIS A 102 14.14 -3.96 4.20
N HIS A 103 13.64 -4.86 3.36
CA HIS A 103 14.09 -5.03 1.98
C HIS A 103 13.76 -3.87 1.05
N ALA A 104 12.87 -2.96 1.46
CA ALA A 104 12.55 -1.76 0.72
C ALA A 104 13.75 -0.85 0.49
N SER A 105 14.72 -0.87 1.40
CA SER A 105 15.94 -0.05 1.34
C SER A 105 17.18 -0.83 0.94
N LEU A 106 17.06 -2.10 0.56
CA LEU A 106 18.22 -2.82 0.03
C LEU A 106 18.68 -2.08 -1.22
N LEU A 107 19.94 -1.66 -1.21
CA LEU A 107 20.67 -1.18 -2.38
C LEU A 107 21.34 -2.41 -3.03
N GLY A 108 21.07 -2.64 -4.29
CA GLY A 108 21.53 -3.80 -5.05
C GLY A 108 22.59 -3.34 -6.02
N GLU A 109 23.64 -4.14 -6.12
CA GLU A 109 24.49 -4.18 -7.31
C GLU A 109 23.83 -5.02 -8.41
#